data_AF-A0A7C6ZGC0-F1
#
_entry.id   AF-A0A7C6ZGC0-F1
#
_cell.length_a   1.000
_cell.length_b   1.000
_cell.length_c   1.000
_cell.angle_alpha   90.00
_cell.angle_beta   90.00
_cell.angle_gamma   90.00
#
_symmetry.space_group_name_H-M   'P 1'
#
loop_
_entity.id
_entity.type
_entity.pdbx_description
1 polymer ?
#
loop_
_entity_poly.entity_id
_entity_poly.type
_entity_poly.pdbx_seq_one_letter_code
_entity_poly.pdbx_strand_id
1 'polypeptide(L)'
;MSTSSLMSVSGLGSGLDWRTLIDEIIAIERRPINNLLARKDGINQKKSVWSDIATKLSALKSSVDRLSDPSAFEIKKVSYSVTGVVEATPSWQATPATYNVTVNSLAKAHTIGSDDFADTGTALGLTGTFTVNEKPVTLDVSDTLLSIRDKISEAAGDTVSAQVIDGTLVLKSLNT
;
A
#
# COMPACT_ATOMS: atom_id res chain seq x y z
N MET A 1 27.72 33.64 -62.40
CA MET A 1 28.77 34.51 -61.84
C MET A 1 28.33 35.96 -61.99
N SER A 2 27.97 36.61 -60.89
CA SER A 2 28.28 38.03 -60.67
C SER A 2 27.96 38.34 -59.22
N THR A 3 29.01 38.69 -58.51
CA THR A 3 29.11 38.91 -57.07
C THR A 3 28.33 40.15 -56.67
N SER A 4 27.20 39.98 -55.97
CA SER A 4 26.53 41.07 -55.26
C SER A 4 27.32 41.37 -53.99
N SER A 5 28.18 42.37 -54.12
CA SER A 5 28.76 43.26 -53.10
C SER A 5 28.87 42.71 -51.69
N LEU A 6 30.11 42.47 -51.26
CA LEU A 6 30.50 42.52 -49.84
C LEU A 6 30.01 43.87 -49.30
N MET A 7 28.91 43.84 -48.52
CA MET A 7 28.45 45.01 -47.77
C MET A 7 29.63 45.52 -46.97
N SER A 8 30.06 46.73 -47.33
CA SER A 8 31.20 47.40 -46.76
C SER A 8 31.12 47.38 -45.24
N VAL A 9 32.16 46.88 -44.60
CA VAL A 9 32.44 47.09 -43.18
C VAL A 9 32.62 48.60 -42.96
N SER A 10 31.52 49.29 -42.65
CA SER A 10 31.51 50.66 -42.14
C SER A 10 31.33 50.57 -40.62
N GLY A 11 32.41 50.18 -39.95
CA GLY A 11 32.34 49.62 -38.60
C GLY A 11 32.86 50.48 -37.45
N LEU A 12 33.40 51.68 -37.69
CA LEU A 12 34.15 52.38 -36.61
C LEU A 12 33.73 53.82 -36.31
N GLY A 13 32.62 54.33 -36.85
CA GLY A 13 32.18 55.70 -36.54
C GLY A 13 30.72 56.09 -36.80
N SER A 14 29.83 55.17 -37.19
CA SER A 14 28.52 55.54 -37.77
C SER A 14 27.34 55.63 -36.79
N GLY A 15 27.48 55.32 -35.50
CA GLY A 15 26.32 55.26 -34.59
C GLY A 15 25.23 54.25 -35.02
N LEU A 16 25.54 53.35 -35.96
CA LEU A 16 24.71 52.23 -36.35
C LEU A 16 24.86 51.14 -35.30
N ASP A 17 23.79 50.96 -34.51
CA ASP A 17 23.71 49.92 -33.51
C ASP A 17 23.46 48.56 -34.17
N TRP A 18 24.51 47.99 -34.75
CA TRP A 18 24.48 46.67 -35.39
C TRP A 18 23.96 45.57 -34.45
N ARG A 19 24.04 45.76 -33.12
CA ARG A 19 23.45 44.82 -32.16
C ARG A 19 21.93 44.85 -32.27
N THR A 20 21.31 46.02 -32.31
CA THR A 20 19.84 46.12 -32.50
C THR A 20 19.36 45.48 -33.80
N LEU A 21 20.10 45.62 -34.91
CA LEU A 21 19.72 45.00 -36.18
C LEU A 21 19.85 43.47 -36.16
N ILE A 22 20.90 42.94 -35.51
CA ILE A 22 21.04 41.49 -35.28
C ILE A 22 19.94 40.98 -34.35
N ASP A 23 19.62 41.72 -33.29
CA ASP A 23 18.54 41.38 -32.36
C ASP A 23 17.17 41.35 -33.06
N GLU A 24 16.91 42.29 -33.98
CA GLU A 24 15.69 42.31 -34.81
C GLU A 24 15.61 41.11 -35.76
N ILE A 25 16.71 40.73 -36.42
CA ILE A 25 16.76 39.54 -37.29
C ILE A 25 16.52 38.26 -36.46
N ILE A 26 17.18 38.15 -35.30
CA ILE A 26 16.97 37.01 -34.38
C ILE A 26 15.53 36.97 -33.87
N ALA A 27 14.92 38.12 -33.59
CA ALA A 27 13.53 38.21 -33.16
C ALA A 27 12.56 37.72 -34.25
N ILE A 28 12.83 38.04 -35.52
CA ILE A 28 12.06 37.55 -36.67
C ILE A 28 12.23 36.03 -36.83
N GLU A 29 13.45 35.52 -36.75
CA GLU A 29 13.78 34.09 -36.83
C GLU A 29 13.10 33.29 -35.69
N ARG A 30 12.89 33.92 -34.52
CA ARG A 30 12.20 33.31 -33.36
C ARG A 30 10.67 33.32 -33.44
N ARG A 31 10.04 34.08 -34.34
CA ARG A 31 8.56 34.10 -34.52
C ARG A 31 7.92 32.70 -34.67
N PRO A 32 8.42 31.78 -35.51
CA PRO A 32 7.85 30.44 -35.61
C PRO A 32 7.93 29.67 -34.28
N ILE A 33 9.02 29.83 -33.52
CA ILE A 33 9.17 29.20 -32.19
C ILE A 33 8.13 29.75 -31.22
N ASN A 34 7.94 31.07 -31.18
CA ASN A 34 6.94 31.70 -30.31
C ASN A 34 5.51 31.25 -30.67
N ASN A 35 5.20 31.10 -31.95
CA ASN A 35 3.92 30.57 -32.40
C ASN A 35 3.70 29.11 -31.97
N LEU A 36 4.75 28.27 -32.04
CA LEU A 36 4.69 26.88 -31.58
C LEU A 36 4.53 26.80 -30.05
N LEU A 37 5.22 27.66 -29.28
CA LEU A 37 5.07 27.76 -27.83
C LEU A 37 3.64 28.19 -27.45
N ALA A 38 3.11 29.23 -28.07
CA ALA A 38 1.73 29.66 -27.85
C ALA A 38 0.71 28.56 -28.18
N ARG A 39 0.94 27.81 -29.27
CA ARG A 39 0.09 26.65 -29.63
C ARG A 39 0.19 25.52 -28.62
N LYS A 40 1.40 25.22 -28.13
CA LYS A 40 1.65 24.22 -27.08
C LYS A 40 0.93 24.60 -25.80
N ASP A 41 1.01 25.86 -25.38
CA ASP A 41 0.34 26.34 -24.16
C ASP A 41 -1.19 26.27 -24.29
N GLY A 42 -1.74 26.66 -25.44
CA GLY A 42 -3.17 26.50 -25.72
C GLY A 42 -3.63 25.03 -25.69
N ILE A 43 -2.82 24.10 -26.20
CA ILE A 43 -3.12 22.65 -26.11
C ILE A 43 -3.03 22.16 -24.66
N ASN A 44 -2.03 22.59 -23.90
CA ASN A 44 -1.86 22.22 -22.50
C ASN A 44 -3.02 22.70 -21.62
N GLN A 45 -3.49 23.94 -21.84
CA GLN A 45 -4.67 24.47 -21.15
C GLN A 45 -5.91 23.61 -21.46
N LYS A 46 -6.16 23.29 -22.75
CA LYS A 46 -7.26 22.40 -23.13
C LYS A 46 -7.13 21.03 -22.47
N LYS A 47 -5.93 20.46 -22.42
CA LYS A 47 -5.66 19.18 -21.76
C LYS A 47 -5.98 19.24 -20.26
N SER A 48 -5.60 20.34 -19.58
CA SER A 48 -5.90 20.54 -18.16
C SER A 48 -7.42 20.57 -17.92
N VAL A 49 -8.16 21.33 -18.72
CA VAL A 49 -9.63 21.40 -18.61
C VAL A 49 -10.28 20.03 -18.84
N TRP A 50 -9.83 19.28 -19.84
CA TRP A 50 -10.32 17.91 -20.06
C TRP A 50 -9.99 16.97 -18.90
N SER A 51 -8.80 17.09 -18.32
CA SER A 51 -8.42 16.32 -17.13
C SER A 51 -9.33 16.64 -15.95
N ASP A 52 -9.61 17.92 -15.69
CA ASP A 52 -10.49 18.35 -14.60
C ASP A 52 -11.92 17.82 -14.78
N ILE A 53 -12.44 17.87 -16.01
CA ILE A 53 -13.74 17.29 -16.36
C ILE A 53 -13.74 15.77 -16.12
N ALA A 54 -12.71 15.07 -16.57
CA ALA A 54 -12.59 13.62 -16.38
C ALA A 54 -12.56 13.26 -14.90
N THR A 55 -11.81 13.99 -14.07
CA THR A 55 -11.77 13.79 -12.62
C THR A 55 -13.14 14.03 -11.99
N LYS A 56 -13.83 15.12 -12.33
CA LYS A 56 -15.18 15.41 -11.81
C LYS A 56 -16.19 14.35 -12.21
N LEU A 57 -16.16 13.89 -13.46
CA LEU A 57 -17.07 12.84 -13.95
C LEU A 57 -16.77 11.49 -13.30
N SER A 58 -15.49 11.17 -13.09
CA SER A 58 -15.09 9.97 -12.36
C SER A 58 -15.61 10.00 -10.91
N ALA A 59 -15.48 11.12 -10.21
CA ALA A 59 -16.02 11.29 -8.87
C ALA A 59 -17.55 11.18 -8.81
N LEU A 60 -18.25 11.75 -9.80
CA LEU A 60 -19.70 11.61 -9.93
C LEU A 60 -20.08 10.15 -10.17
N LYS A 61 -19.41 9.47 -11.10
CA LYS A 61 -19.64 8.04 -11.37
C LYS A 61 -19.47 7.21 -10.09
N SER A 62 -18.38 7.40 -9.35
CA SER A 62 -18.18 6.68 -8.08
C SER A 62 -19.28 6.95 -7.06
N SER A 63 -19.83 8.16 -7.02
CA SER A 63 -20.93 8.51 -6.12
C SER A 63 -22.24 7.83 -6.54
N VAL A 64 -22.52 7.80 -7.85
CA VAL A 64 -23.69 7.11 -8.40
C VAL A 64 -23.58 5.61 -8.23
N ASP A 65 -22.41 5.03 -8.47
CA ASP A 65 -22.18 3.59 -8.29
C ASP A 65 -22.46 3.18 -6.83
N ARG A 66 -22.01 3.97 -5.85
CA ARG A 66 -22.33 3.77 -4.43
C ARG A 66 -23.82 3.86 -4.12
N LEU A 67 -24.54 4.78 -4.77
CA LEU A 67 -25.98 4.94 -4.59
C LEU A 67 -26.77 3.84 -5.31
N SER A 68 -26.22 3.25 -6.37
CA SER A 68 -26.87 2.18 -7.12
C SER A 68 -26.80 0.83 -6.41
N ASP A 69 -25.96 0.69 -5.38
CA ASP A 69 -25.82 -0.52 -4.59
C ASP A 69 -27.02 -0.71 -3.65
N PRO A 70 -27.86 -1.75 -3.84
CA PRO A 70 -29.03 -1.98 -2.99
C PRO A 70 -28.66 -2.21 -1.52
N SER A 71 -27.47 -2.74 -1.24
CA SER A 71 -27.00 -2.98 0.14
C SER A 71 -26.84 -1.69 0.94
N ALA A 72 -26.66 -0.55 0.27
CA ALA A 72 -26.59 0.77 0.90
C ALA A 72 -27.93 1.20 1.53
N PHE A 73 -29.06 0.61 1.11
CA PHE A 73 -30.39 0.93 1.64
C PHE A 73 -30.94 -0.14 2.57
N GLU A 74 -30.37 -1.35 2.54
CA GLU A 74 -30.77 -2.47 3.40
C GLU A 74 -29.92 -2.59 4.67
N ILE A 75 -29.35 -1.48 5.12
CA ILE A 75 -28.52 -1.42 6.33
C ILE A 75 -29.37 -1.83 7.54
N LYS A 76 -28.93 -2.88 8.22
CA LYS A 76 -29.53 -3.35 9.48
C LYS A 76 -28.74 -2.78 10.66
N LYS A 77 -29.43 -2.52 11.77
CA LYS A 77 -28.83 -2.08 13.03
C LYS A 77 -29.07 -3.14 14.09
N VAL A 78 -28.04 -3.45 14.87
CA VAL A 78 -28.18 -4.28 16.07
C VAL A 78 -28.30 -3.36 17.30
N SER A 79 -29.23 -3.71 18.19
CA SER A 79 -29.39 -3.07 19.49
C SER A 79 -29.24 -4.13 20.58
N TYR A 80 -28.52 -3.79 21.65
CA TYR A 80 -28.26 -4.70 22.76
C TYR A 80 -29.04 -4.25 24.00
N SER A 81 -29.59 -5.22 24.73
CA SER A 81 -30.13 -5.00 26.07
C SER A 81 -29.02 -4.82 27.12
N VAL A 82 -27.88 -5.49 26.92
CA VAL A 82 -26.69 -5.39 27.77
C VAL A 82 -25.46 -5.20 26.88
N THR A 83 -24.74 -4.09 27.08
CA THR A 83 -23.55 -3.75 26.29
C THR A 83 -22.28 -4.39 26.87
N GLY A 84 -21.31 -4.72 26.02
CA GLY A 84 -19.98 -5.20 26.44
C GLY A 84 -19.86 -6.71 26.65
N VAL A 85 -20.93 -7.48 26.40
CA VAL A 85 -20.92 -8.95 26.51
C VAL A 85 -20.70 -9.61 25.14
N VAL A 86 -21.39 -9.11 24.12
CA VAL A 86 -21.29 -9.56 22.73
C VAL A 86 -21.38 -8.35 21.82
N GLU A 87 -20.62 -8.39 20.73
CA GLU A 87 -20.78 -7.49 19.60
C GLU A 87 -21.12 -8.31 18.35
N ALA A 88 -22.07 -7.83 17.58
CA ALA A 88 -22.60 -8.43 16.38
C ALA A 88 -22.71 -7.37 15.29
N THR A 89 -22.18 -7.69 14.12
CA THR A 89 -22.26 -6.87 12.92
C THR A 89 -23.25 -7.53 11.96
N PRO A 90 -24.42 -6.91 11.70
CA PRO A 90 -25.41 -7.51 10.82
C PRO A 90 -24.98 -7.36 9.37
N SER A 91 -25.21 -8.39 8.55
CA SER A 91 -25.14 -8.26 7.10
C SER A 91 -26.42 -7.60 6.56
N TRP A 92 -26.37 -7.07 5.34
CA TRP A 92 -27.55 -6.50 4.66
C TRP A 92 -28.64 -7.57 4.41
N GLN A 93 -28.24 -8.84 4.28
CA GLN A 93 -29.14 -10.00 4.14
C GLN A 93 -29.72 -10.49 5.47
N ALA A 94 -29.33 -9.91 6.61
CA ALA A 94 -29.81 -10.37 7.91
C ALA A 94 -31.31 -10.16 8.05
N THR A 95 -32.02 -11.19 8.51
CA THR A 95 -33.46 -11.10 8.80
C THR A 95 -33.68 -10.35 10.11
N PRO A 96 -34.55 -9.32 10.15
CA PRO A 96 -34.87 -8.62 11.39
C PRO A 96 -35.52 -9.57 12.41
N ALA A 97 -34.86 -9.79 13.55
CA ALA A 97 -35.35 -10.64 14.62
C ALA A 97 -34.70 -10.27 15.97
N THR A 98 -35.31 -10.75 17.06
CA THR A 98 -34.76 -10.64 18.41
C THR A 98 -34.13 -11.98 18.81
N TYR A 99 -32.88 -11.95 19.27
CA TYR A 99 -32.13 -13.12 19.69
C TYR A 99 -31.77 -13.04 21.17
N ASN A 100 -31.97 -14.15 21.90
CA ASN A 100 -31.52 -14.30 23.27
C ASN A 100 -30.19 -15.07 23.28
N VAL A 101 -29.11 -14.41 23.68
CA VAL A 101 -27.75 -14.99 23.70
C VAL A 101 -27.27 -15.10 25.13
N THR A 102 -26.78 -16.28 25.51
CA THR A 102 -26.15 -16.54 26.81
C THR A 102 -24.71 -17.00 26.59
N VAL A 103 -23.75 -16.28 27.17
CA VAL A 103 -22.31 -16.61 27.05
C VAL A 103 -21.92 -17.50 28.23
N ASN A 104 -21.64 -18.77 27.96
CA ASN A 104 -21.25 -19.75 28.99
C ASN A 104 -19.74 -19.81 29.20
N SER A 105 -18.96 -19.77 28.12
CA SER A 105 -17.50 -19.78 28.13
C SER A 105 -16.97 -19.07 26.90
N LEU A 106 -15.78 -18.48 27.02
CA LEU A 106 -15.04 -17.92 25.89
C LEU A 106 -14.16 -18.98 25.26
N ALA A 107 -14.05 -18.94 23.93
CA ALA A 107 -13.00 -19.64 23.22
C ALA A 107 -11.65 -19.07 23.66
N LYS A 108 -10.65 -19.93 23.90
CA LYS A 108 -9.33 -19.54 24.39
C LYS A 108 -8.28 -20.26 23.57
N ALA A 109 -7.28 -19.51 23.13
CA ALA A 109 -6.13 -20.08 22.44
C ALA A 109 -5.35 -21.00 23.39
N HIS A 110 -5.06 -22.22 22.92
CA HIS A 110 -4.17 -23.12 23.64
C HIS A 110 -2.75 -22.56 23.66
N THR A 111 -2.13 -22.57 24.83
CA THR A 111 -0.75 -22.11 25.03
C THR A 111 0.01 -23.15 25.83
N ILE A 112 1.19 -23.53 25.35
CA ILE A 112 2.10 -24.46 26.02
C ILE A 112 3.49 -23.85 26.09
N GLY A 113 4.19 -24.08 27.20
CA GLY A 113 5.57 -23.67 27.40
C GLY A 113 6.45 -24.90 27.60
N SER A 114 7.70 -24.82 27.14
CA SER A 114 8.74 -25.76 27.54
C SER A 114 9.19 -25.53 28.98
N ASP A 115 10.08 -26.39 29.47
CA ASP A 115 10.93 -26.07 30.60
C ASP A 115 11.89 -24.91 30.27
N ASP A 116 12.48 -24.32 31.31
CA ASP A 116 13.44 -23.23 31.19
C ASP A 116 14.84 -23.73 30.79
N PHE A 117 15.47 -23.03 29.85
CA PHE A 117 16.83 -23.31 29.39
C PHE A 117 17.74 -22.11 29.68
N ALA A 118 18.83 -22.35 30.40
CA ALA A 118 19.80 -21.32 30.79
C ALA A 118 20.47 -20.61 29.60
N ASP A 119 20.57 -21.28 28.45
CA ASP A 119 21.09 -20.69 27.21
C ASP A 119 20.22 -21.13 26.01
N THR A 120 19.71 -20.15 25.28
CA THR A 120 18.85 -20.35 24.11
C THR A 120 19.62 -20.69 22.84
N GLY A 121 20.93 -20.42 22.81
CA GLY A 121 21.81 -20.59 21.66
C GLY A 121 22.71 -21.83 21.71
N THR A 122 22.71 -22.57 22.82
CA THR A 122 23.44 -23.83 22.94
C THR A 122 22.61 -25.00 22.41
N ALA A 123 23.26 -25.94 21.74
CA ALA A 123 22.62 -27.14 21.21
C ALA A 123 22.04 -27.99 22.35
N LEU A 124 20.77 -28.36 22.24
CA LEU A 124 20.05 -29.10 23.28
C LEU A 124 20.34 -30.61 23.25
N GLY A 125 20.96 -31.12 22.17
CA GLY A 125 21.29 -32.53 22.03
C GLY A 125 20.08 -33.45 21.84
N LEU A 126 18.92 -32.89 21.50
CA LEU A 126 17.66 -33.60 21.32
C LEU A 126 17.51 -34.13 19.90
N THR A 127 16.82 -35.27 19.75
CA THR A 127 16.45 -35.82 18.44
C THR A 127 15.04 -36.38 18.47
N GLY A 128 14.39 -36.39 17.32
CA GLY A 128 13.07 -36.99 17.15
C GLY A 128 12.13 -36.10 16.34
N THR A 129 10.93 -36.62 16.06
CA THR A 129 9.89 -35.90 15.34
C THR A 129 8.66 -35.83 16.21
N PHE A 130 8.08 -34.64 16.33
CA PHE A 130 6.79 -34.41 16.97
C PHE A 130 5.89 -33.62 16.05
N THR A 131 4.60 -33.56 16.36
CA THR A 131 3.62 -32.84 15.54
C THR A 131 3.11 -31.61 16.26
N VAL A 132 3.05 -30.48 15.54
CA VAL A 132 2.42 -29.23 15.98
C VAL A 132 1.31 -28.93 14.98
N ASN A 133 0.06 -28.94 15.46
CA ASN A 133 -1.12 -28.76 14.62
C ASN A 133 -1.12 -29.66 13.36
N GLU A 134 -0.94 -30.97 13.58
CA GLU A 134 -0.83 -32.02 12.55
C GLU A 134 0.39 -31.92 11.61
N LYS A 135 1.27 -30.93 11.79
CA LYS A 135 2.47 -30.76 10.98
C LYS A 135 3.71 -31.30 11.69
N PRO A 136 4.53 -32.13 11.04
CA PRO A 136 5.71 -32.69 11.64
C PRO A 136 6.82 -31.64 11.78
N VAL A 137 7.49 -31.65 12.94
CA VAL A 137 8.70 -30.88 13.25
C VAL A 137 9.77 -31.87 13.64
N THR A 138 10.90 -31.86 12.92
CA THR A 138 12.02 -32.79 13.15
C THR A 138 13.18 -32.06 13.82
N LEU A 139 13.67 -32.66 14.91
CA LEU A 139 14.77 -32.18 15.73
C LEU A 139 16.07 -32.93 15.42
N ASP A 140 17.15 -32.17 15.34
CA ASP A 140 18.52 -32.62 15.16
C ASP A 140 19.35 -32.30 16.41
N VAL A 141 20.41 -33.08 16.67
CA VAL A 141 21.28 -32.91 17.86
C VAL A 141 21.88 -31.49 17.96
N SER A 142 22.10 -30.84 16.82
CA SER A 142 22.65 -29.48 16.73
C SER A 142 21.62 -28.37 16.99
N ASP A 143 20.34 -28.71 17.14
CA ASP A 143 19.29 -27.70 17.32
C ASP A 143 19.40 -27.00 18.67
N THR A 144 19.19 -25.70 18.62
CA THR A 144 19.14 -24.78 19.77
C THR A 144 17.67 -24.41 20.02
N LEU A 145 17.36 -23.81 21.17
CA LEU A 145 15.99 -23.37 21.44
C LEU A 145 15.47 -22.38 20.37
N LEU A 146 16.38 -21.55 19.82
CA LEU A 146 16.09 -20.64 18.73
C LEU A 146 15.84 -21.37 17.40
N SER A 147 16.62 -22.39 17.05
CA SER A 147 16.38 -23.14 15.81
C SER A 147 15.11 -23.98 15.89
N ILE A 148 14.77 -24.52 17.08
CA ILE A 148 13.50 -25.22 17.30
C ILE A 148 12.31 -24.29 17.13
N ARG A 149 12.38 -23.07 17.70
CA ARG A 149 11.36 -22.02 17.46
C ARG A 149 11.17 -21.76 15.98
N ASP A 150 12.26 -21.63 15.23
CA ASP A 150 12.23 -21.31 13.80
C ASP A 150 11.64 -22.48 13.00
N LYS A 151 12.06 -23.72 13.29
CA LYS A 151 11.49 -24.94 12.68
C LYS A 151 9.98 -25.08 12.95
N ILE A 152 9.52 -24.77 14.17
CA ILE A 152 8.09 -24.80 14.50
C ILE A 152 7.35 -23.69 13.76
N SER A 153 7.91 -22.47 13.71
CA SER A 153 7.29 -21.34 13.01
C SER A 153 7.18 -21.60 11.51
N GLU A 154 8.20 -22.22 10.91
CA GLU A 154 8.21 -22.60 9.50
C GLU A 154 7.20 -23.73 9.21
N ALA A 155 7.18 -24.78 10.04
CA ALA A 155 6.23 -25.88 9.86
C ALA A 155 4.79 -25.41 10.10
N ALA A 156 4.50 -24.85 11.28
CA ALA A 156 3.15 -24.49 11.70
C ALA A 156 2.57 -23.30 10.93
N GLY A 157 3.39 -22.35 10.48
CA GLY A 157 2.97 -21.15 9.75
C GLY A 157 1.92 -20.36 10.53
N ASP A 158 0.86 -19.92 9.84
CA ASP A 158 -0.21 -19.04 10.39
C ASP A 158 -1.15 -19.73 11.40
N THR A 159 -0.80 -20.92 11.90
CA THR A 159 -1.64 -21.65 12.85
C THR A 159 -1.14 -21.59 14.30
N VAL A 160 0.17 -21.46 14.50
CA VAL A 160 0.80 -21.41 15.83
C VAL A 160 1.90 -20.36 15.83
N SER A 161 1.94 -19.52 16.86
CA SER A 161 3.06 -18.62 17.15
C SER A 161 4.04 -19.30 18.09
N ALA A 162 5.30 -19.42 17.69
CA ALA A 162 6.40 -19.88 18.54
C ALA A 162 7.29 -18.71 18.94
N GLN A 163 7.56 -18.54 20.22
CA GLN A 163 8.42 -17.47 20.75
C GLN A 163 9.30 -18.00 21.88
N VAL A 164 10.48 -17.41 22.04
CA VAL A 164 11.36 -17.68 23.17
C VAL A 164 11.33 -16.46 24.08
N ILE A 165 10.94 -16.67 25.34
CA ILE A 165 10.83 -15.63 26.38
C ILE A 165 11.64 -16.13 27.57
N ASP A 166 12.70 -15.40 27.94
CA ASP A 166 13.54 -15.69 29.10
C ASP A 166 13.90 -17.18 29.26
N GLY A 167 14.46 -17.81 28.21
CA GLY A 167 14.87 -19.22 28.25
C GLY A 167 13.75 -20.24 28.02
N THR A 168 12.50 -19.81 27.93
CA THR A 168 11.34 -20.69 27.72
C THR A 168 10.79 -20.58 26.30
N LEU A 169 10.57 -21.73 25.63
CA LEU A 169 9.86 -21.77 24.35
C LEU A 169 8.34 -21.82 24.60
N VAL A 170 7.64 -20.78 24.17
CA VAL A 170 6.20 -20.64 24.29
C VAL A 170 5.55 -20.81 22.91
N LEU A 171 4.62 -21.75 22.83
CA LEU A 171 3.78 -21.98 21.65
C LEU A 171 2.36 -21.56 21.95
N LYS A 172 1.79 -20.70 21.11
CA LYS A 172 0.42 -20.22 21.24
C LYS A 172 -0.36 -20.45 19.95
N SER A 173 -1.52 -21.10 20.04
CA SER A 173 -2.45 -21.19 18.92
C SER A 173 -2.91 -19.80 18.47
N LEU A 174 -2.89 -19.55 17.16
CA LEU A 174 -3.38 -18.28 16.61
C LEU A 174 -4.92 -18.24 16.54
N ASN A 175 -5.57 -19.40 16.64
CA ASN A 175 -7.02 -19.54 16.74
C ASN A 175 -7.45 -19.96 18.16
N THR A 176 -8.63 -19.53 18.57
CA THR A 176 -9.25 -19.83 19.88
C THR A 176 -10.32 -20.89 19.79
#